data_AF-A0A9R1S0S4-F1
#
_entry.id   AF-A0A9R1S0S4-F1
#
_cell.length_a   1.000
_cell.length_b   1.000
_cell.length_c   1.000
_cell.angle_alpha   90.00
_cell.angle_beta   90.00
_cell.angle_gamma   90.00
#
_symmetry.space_group_name_H-M   'P 1'
#
loop_
_entity.id
_entity.type
_entity.pdbx_description
1 polymer ?
#
loop_
_entity_poly.entity_id
_entity_poly.type
_entity_poly.pdbx_seq_one_letter_code
_entity_poly.pdbx_strand_id
1 'polypeptide(L)'
;MGGFTRVLHSGKPDGLMDEIPTFVVNPLPAGKDRGYIVLNRPWAFVQWLQQAKIEEEYILMAEPDHIFVKPLPNLAFDNDPAAFPFFYITPSEHEKIIRKYYPEERGPITNVDPIGNSPVIIKKPPFDKKLDNTFIIHFTYGCDYTLKGVLTYGKIGEWRFDKRSYQDRPPPRNLTLPPPGVPESVVTLVKRVNEATANLPRWDDGL
;
A
#
# COMPACT_ATOMS: atom_id res chain seq x y z
N MET A 1 -8.42 0.73 15.50
CA MET A 1 -8.87 1.18 14.16
C MET A 1 -10.35 1.48 14.29
N GLY A 2 -10.80 2.69 13.92
CA GLY A 2 -12.20 3.11 14.06
C GLY A 2 -13.04 2.57 12.89
N GLY A 3 -12.94 3.21 11.74
CA GLY A 3 -13.53 2.77 10.48
C GLY A 3 -12.54 2.15 9.49
N PHE A 4 -13.10 1.55 8.44
CA PHE A 4 -12.41 1.10 7.25
C PHE A 4 -13.17 1.64 6.04
N THR A 5 -12.47 2.18 5.03
CA THR A 5 -13.10 2.65 3.80
C THR A 5 -12.18 2.38 2.62
N ARG A 6 -12.72 1.68 1.63
CA ARG A 6 -12.11 1.55 0.31
C ARG A 6 -12.50 2.75 -0.53
N VAL A 7 -11.53 3.49 -1.07
CA VAL A 7 -11.81 4.59 -2.01
C VAL A 7 -11.75 4.04 -3.43
N LEU A 8 -12.90 3.99 -4.12
CA LEU A 8 -13.03 3.44 -5.47
C LEU A 8 -13.15 4.56 -6.50
N HIS A 9 -12.12 4.73 -7.32
CA HIS A 9 -12.01 5.85 -8.28
C HIS A 9 -12.44 5.51 -9.71
N SER A 10 -13.31 4.51 -9.87
CA SER A 10 -13.89 4.11 -11.16
C SER A 10 -15.05 5.00 -11.60
N GLY A 11 -15.60 5.82 -10.69
CA GLY A 11 -16.85 6.56 -10.88
C GLY A 11 -18.10 5.68 -10.89
N LYS A 12 -17.98 4.37 -10.63
CA LYS A 12 -19.10 3.41 -10.67
C LYS A 12 -18.98 2.38 -9.54
N PRO A 13 -20.08 1.94 -8.94
CA PRO A 13 -20.07 0.82 -8.01
C PRO A 13 -19.50 -0.46 -8.62
N ASP A 14 -18.97 -1.33 -7.78
CA ASP A 14 -18.56 -2.69 -8.14
C ASP A 14 -19.09 -3.73 -7.15
N GLY A 15 -18.89 -5.02 -7.45
CA GLY A 15 -19.43 -6.12 -6.65
C GLY A 15 -18.84 -6.25 -5.25
N LEU A 16 -17.72 -5.57 -4.95
CA LEU A 16 -17.12 -5.59 -3.61
C LEU A 16 -17.79 -4.62 -2.64
N MET A 17 -18.64 -3.72 -3.13
CA MET A 17 -19.30 -2.73 -2.28
C MET A 17 -20.30 -3.33 -1.30
N ASP A 18 -20.79 -4.53 -1.57
CA ASP A 18 -21.69 -5.27 -0.67
C ASP A 18 -20.94 -5.82 0.55
N GLU A 19 -19.62 -5.98 0.45
CA GLU A 19 -18.77 -6.59 1.49
C GLU A 19 -17.82 -5.59 2.15
N ILE A 20 -17.32 -4.63 1.37
CA ILE A 20 -16.29 -3.68 1.79
C ILE A 20 -16.88 -2.27 1.78
N PRO A 21 -16.92 -1.56 2.94
CA PRO A 21 -17.36 -0.17 2.98
C PRO A 21 -16.57 0.66 1.97
N THR A 22 -17.27 1.19 0.97
CA THR A 22 -16.63 1.79 -0.21
C THR A 22 -17.18 3.20 -0.44
N PHE A 23 -16.28 4.15 -0.70
CA PHE A 23 -16.61 5.49 -1.15
C PHE A 23 -16.24 5.64 -2.62
N VAL A 24 -17.25 5.80 -3.48
CA VAL A 24 -17.05 5.93 -4.93
C VAL A 24 -16.77 7.39 -5.29
N VAL A 25 -15.69 7.60 -6.02
CA VAL A 25 -15.27 8.91 -6.55
C VAL A 25 -14.99 8.81 -8.04
N ASN A 26 -15.01 9.96 -8.72
CA ASN A 26 -14.79 9.99 -10.16
C ASN A 26 -13.30 9.85 -10.50
N PRO A 27 -12.95 9.21 -11.62
CA PRO A 27 -11.61 9.32 -12.16
C PRO A 27 -11.30 10.78 -12.54
N LEU A 28 -10.03 11.08 -12.80
CA LEU A 28 -9.64 12.32 -13.44
C LEU A 28 -10.36 12.49 -14.78
N PRO A 29 -10.70 13.72 -15.19
CA PRO A 29 -11.24 13.97 -16.52
C PRO A 29 -10.33 13.41 -17.60
N ALA A 30 -10.93 12.91 -18.69
CA ALA A 30 -10.19 12.28 -19.78
C ALA A 30 -9.02 13.16 -20.26
N GLY A 31 -7.84 12.53 -20.42
CA GLY A 31 -6.61 13.19 -20.88
C GLY A 31 -5.87 14.01 -19.82
N LYS A 32 -6.40 14.19 -18.60
CA LYS A 32 -5.70 14.90 -17.52
C LYS A 32 -4.59 14.07 -16.87
N ASP A 33 -4.72 12.75 -16.90
CA ASP A 33 -3.67 11.84 -16.42
C ASP A 33 -2.46 11.76 -17.35
N ARG A 34 -2.61 12.22 -18.62
CA ARG A 34 -1.56 12.19 -19.67
C ARG A 34 -0.92 10.80 -19.83
N GLY A 35 -1.72 9.74 -19.67
CA GLY A 35 -1.24 8.35 -19.73
C GLY A 35 -0.64 7.83 -18.43
N TYR A 36 -0.51 8.67 -17.39
CA TYR A 36 -0.08 8.26 -16.06
C TYR A 36 -1.28 7.98 -15.15
N ILE A 37 -1.90 6.82 -15.38
CA ILE A 37 -3.16 6.39 -14.71
C ILE A 37 -3.11 6.45 -13.18
N VAL A 38 -1.91 6.37 -12.60
CA VAL A 38 -1.68 6.41 -11.14
C VAL A 38 -2.14 7.76 -10.54
N LEU A 39 -2.22 8.83 -11.33
CA LEU A 39 -2.73 10.14 -10.89
C LEU A 39 -4.18 10.12 -10.41
N ASN A 40 -4.96 9.09 -10.76
CA ASN A 40 -6.31 8.91 -10.22
C ASN A 40 -6.32 8.70 -8.70
N ARG A 41 -5.25 8.13 -8.10
CA ARG A 41 -5.17 7.85 -6.66
C ARG A 41 -5.18 9.13 -5.80
N PRO A 42 -4.27 10.10 -5.98
CA PRO A 42 -4.33 11.35 -5.22
C PRO A 42 -5.62 12.13 -5.48
N TRP A 43 -6.16 12.08 -6.71
CA TRP A 43 -7.44 12.73 -7.02
C TRP A 43 -8.63 12.10 -6.31
N ALA A 44 -8.63 10.77 -6.18
CA ALA A 44 -9.62 10.03 -5.42
C ALA A 44 -9.62 10.44 -3.95
N PHE A 45 -8.41 10.56 -3.38
CA PHE A 45 -8.24 10.96 -1.99
C PHE A 45 -8.69 12.41 -1.73
N VAL A 46 -8.42 13.33 -2.65
CA VAL A 46 -8.92 14.72 -2.59
C VAL A 46 -10.45 14.74 -2.56
N GLN A 47 -11.10 14.03 -3.48
CA GLN A 47 -12.57 13.96 -3.51
C GLN A 47 -13.14 13.36 -2.23
N TRP A 48 -12.56 12.26 -1.75
CA TRP A 48 -12.99 11.59 -0.52
C TRP A 48 -12.87 12.52 0.70
N LEU A 49 -11.72 13.18 0.89
CA LEU A 49 -11.52 14.13 1.99
C LEU A 49 -12.49 15.33 1.94
N GLN A 50 -12.89 15.76 0.74
CA GLN A 50 -13.82 16.89 0.56
C GLN A 50 -15.28 16.50 0.80
N GLN A 51 -15.66 15.25 0.54
CA GLN A 51 -17.06 14.83 0.48
C GLN A 51 -17.47 13.91 1.63
N ALA A 52 -16.53 13.15 2.20
CA ALA A 52 -16.83 12.19 3.25
C ALA A 52 -16.86 12.85 4.64
N LYS A 53 -17.83 12.42 5.47
CA LYS A 53 -17.79 12.66 6.90
C LYS A 53 -16.86 11.62 7.54
N ILE A 54 -15.65 12.05 7.87
CA ILE A 54 -14.65 11.20 8.56
C ILE A 54 -14.73 11.51 10.06
N GLU A 55 -15.06 10.54 10.89
CA GLU A 55 -15.18 10.75 12.34
C GLU A 55 -13.82 10.58 13.05
N GLU A 56 -12.93 9.81 12.44
CA GLU A 56 -11.61 9.51 12.96
C GLU A 56 -10.67 10.72 12.92
N GLU A 57 -9.88 10.84 13.98
CA GLU A 57 -8.79 11.82 14.03
C GLU A 57 -7.61 11.44 13.15
N TYR A 58 -7.36 10.15 12.90
CA TYR A 58 -6.22 9.70 12.12
C TYR A 58 -6.68 8.86 10.94
N ILE A 59 -6.03 9.06 9.80
CA ILE A 59 -6.26 8.31 8.57
C ILE A 59 -4.98 7.55 8.26
N LEU A 60 -5.08 6.22 8.27
CA LEU A 60 -4.07 5.36 7.67
C LEU A 60 -4.47 5.12 6.21
N MET A 61 -3.69 5.65 5.28
CA MET A 61 -3.79 5.25 3.88
C MET A 61 -2.90 4.04 3.65
N ALA A 62 -3.49 2.98 3.10
CA ALA A 62 -2.82 1.74 2.73
C ALA A 62 -3.21 1.34 1.31
N GLU A 63 -2.34 0.58 0.63
CA GLU A 63 -2.65 -0.02 -0.67
C GLU A 63 -3.18 -1.46 -0.48
N PRO A 64 -3.94 -2.00 -1.45
CA PRO A 64 -4.49 -3.35 -1.37
C PRO A 64 -3.44 -4.47 -1.24
N ASP A 65 -2.17 -4.18 -1.51
CA ASP A 65 -1.03 -5.07 -1.37
C ASP A 65 -0.22 -4.82 -0.09
N HIS A 66 -0.87 -4.33 0.96
CA HIS A 66 -0.36 -4.34 2.33
C HIS A 66 -1.01 -5.44 3.15
N ILE A 67 -0.20 -6.14 3.95
CA ILE A 67 -0.69 -7.08 4.97
C ILE A 67 -0.28 -6.58 6.35
N PHE A 68 -1.27 -6.42 7.22
CA PHE A 68 -1.09 -6.12 8.62
C PHE A 68 -0.92 -7.43 9.39
N VAL A 69 0.30 -7.72 9.84
CA VAL A 69 0.60 -8.93 10.61
C VAL A 69 0.47 -8.73 12.13
N LYS A 70 0.45 -7.48 12.56
CA LYS A 70 0.26 -7.04 13.95
C LYS A 70 -0.60 -5.76 13.95
N PRO A 71 -1.29 -5.45 15.07
CA PRO A 71 -1.97 -4.17 15.22
C PRO A 71 -1.02 -2.99 14.93
N LEU A 72 -1.48 -2.02 14.13
CA LEU A 72 -0.75 -0.79 13.86
C LEU A 72 -1.10 0.27 14.92
N PRO A 73 -0.18 0.63 15.83
CA PRO A 73 -0.30 1.78 16.67
C PRO A 73 -0.23 3.03 15.80
N ASN A 74 -0.68 4.12 16.36
CA ASN A 74 -0.52 5.39 15.71
C ASN A 74 0.95 5.82 15.77
N LEU A 75 1.62 5.85 14.63
CA LEU A 75 3.02 6.25 14.52
C LEU A 75 3.19 7.73 14.17
N ALA A 76 2.11 8.41 13.74
CA ALA A 76 2.16 9.84 13.46
C ALA A 76 2.39 10.62 14.76
N PHE A 77 3.21 11.66 14.69
CA PHE A 77 3.64 12.45 15.84
C PHE A 77 3.36 13.93 15.60
N ASP A 78 2.66 14.61 16.52
CA ASP A 78 2.28 16.02 16.36
C ASP A 78 1.63 16.30 14.98
N ASN A 79 2.26 17.14 14.14
CA ASN A 79 1.86 17.43 12.75
C ASN A 79 2.59 16.55 11.73
N ASP A 80 3.52 15.72 12.18
CA ASP A 80 4.39 14.91 11.33
C ASP A 80 3.69 13.59 11.00
N PRO A 81 3.39 13.35 9.72
CA PRO A 81 2.84 12.08 9.29
C PRO A 81 3.91 10.98 9.44
N ALA A 82 3.48 9.75 9.66
CA ALA A 82 4.36 8.60 9.63
C ALA A 82 4.21 7.86 8.30
N ALA A 83 5.30 7.72 7.55
CA ALA A 83 5.31 7.04 6.27
C ALA A 83 6.39 5.95 6.24
N PHE A 84 6.19 4.95 5.39
CA PHE A 84 7.21 3.93 5.15
C PHE A 84 8.32 4.47 4.22
N PRO A 85 9.61 4.35 4.59
CA PRO A 85 10.71 4.72 3.72
C PRO A 85 10.95 3.65 2.65
N PHE A 86 11.08 4.09 1.40
CA PHE A 86 11.38 3.23 0.26
C PHE A 86 12.84 3.41 -0.13
N PHE A 87 13.64 2.35 0.05
CA PHE A 87 15.08 2.38 -0.22
C PHE A 87 15.43 2.70 -1.69
N TYR A 88 14.50 2.51 -2.63
CA TYR A 88 14.67 2.80 -4.05
C TYR A 88 14.25 4.22 -4.45
N ILE A 89 13.64 5.00 -3.55
CA ILE A 89 13.30 6.39 -3.81
C ILE A 89 14.52 7.25 -3.42
N THR A 90 15.09 7.97 -4.39
CA THR A 90 16.31 8.75 -4.22
C THR A 90 16.08 10.22 -4.58
N PRO A 91 15.54 11.05 -3.66
CA PRO A 91 15.23 12.46 -3.94
C PRO A 91 16.42 13.26 -4.45
N SER A 92 17.61 13.01 -3.90
CA SER A 92 18.88 13.64 -4.29
C SER A 92 19.25 13.44 -5.75
N GLU A 93 18.87 12.31 -6.38
CA GLU A 93 19.14 12.03 -7.79
C GLU A 93 18.15 12.72 -8.74
N HIS A 94 17.10 13.35 -8.19
CA HIS A 94 16.01 13.96 -8.94
C HIS A 94 15.77 15.43 -8.57
N GLU A 95 16.81 16.12 -8.10
CA GLU A 95 16.74 17.51 -7.60
C GLU A 95 15.96 18.45 -8.52
N LYS A 96 16.24 18.45 -9.84
CA LYS A 96 15.57 19.33 -10.81
C LYS A 96 14.04 19.21 -10.80
N ILE A 97 13.52 18.01 -10.54
CA ILE A 97 12.07 17.77 -10.46
C ILE A 97 11.55 18.21 -9.09
N ILE A 98 12.27 17.85 -8.02
CA ILE A 98 11.86 18.10 -6.64
C ILE A 98 11.86 19.59 -6.31
N ARG A 99 12.80 20.38 -6.84
CA ARG A 99 12.85 21.85 -6.63
C ARG A 99 11.59 22.59 -7.08
N LYS A 100 10.77 21.99 -7.96
CA LYS A 100 9.45 22.55 -8.33
C LYS A 100 8.45 22.56 -7.16
N TYR A 101 8.66 21.70 -6.16
CA TYR A 101 7.76 21.49 -5.02
C TYR A 101 8.46 21.72 -3.67
N TYR A 102 9.80 21.67 -3.63
CA TYR A 102 10.65 21.95 -2.48
C TYR A 102 11.71 23.00 -2.85
N PRO A 103 11.35 24.30 -2.88
CA PRO A 103 12.26 25.38 -3.25
C PRO A 103 13.51 25.44 -2.37
N GLU A 104 14.58 26.10 -2.84
CA GLU A 104 15.87 26.19 -2.12
C GLU A 104 15.72 26.81 -0.72
N GLU A 105 14.76 27.71 -0.55
CA GLU A 105 14.44 28.36 0.73
C GLU A 105 13.92 27.39 1.79
N ARG A 106 13.42 26.21 1.39
CA ARG A 106 13.02 25.13 2.31
C ARG A 106 14.20 24.27 2.77
N GLY A 107 15.39 24.45 2.21
CA GLY A 107 16.61 23.75 2.63
C GLY A 107 17.16 22.75 1.58
N PRO A 108 18.15 21.94 1.96
CA PRO A 108 18.80 20.99 1.05
C PRO A 108 17.86 19.83 0.66
N ILE A 109 18.04 19.27 -0.54
CA ILE A 109 17.25 18.12 -1.02
C ILE A 109 17.39 16.88 -0.13
N THR A 110 18.51 16.76 0.59
CA THR A 110 18.72 15.68 1.56
C THR A 110 17.74 15.70 2.73
N ASN A 111 16.98 16.79 2.91
CA ASN A 111 15.89 16.87 3.89
C ASN A 111 14.56 16.30 3.38
N VAL A 112 14.48 15.92 2.09
CA VAL A 112 13.30 15.26 1.54
C VAL A 112 13.44 13.76 1.80
N ASP A 113 12.56 13.23 2.64
CA ASP A 113 12.57 11.81 2.97
C ASP A 113 12.25 10.93 1.75
N PRO A 114 12.87 9.74 1.63
CA PRO A 114 12.62 8.80 0.55
C PRO A 114 11.30 8.02 0.76
N ILE A 115 10.19 8.73 0.92
CA ILE A 115 8.88 8.16 1.23
C ILE A 115 7.95 8.17 0.01
N GLY A 116 7.03 7.21 -0.02
CA GLY A 116 5.95 7.12 -0.99
C GLY A 116 4.65 7.69 -0.43
N ASN A 117 3.57 7.60 -1.22
CA ASN A 117 2.25 8.00 -0.75
C ASN A 117 1.67 7.01 0.27
N SER A 118 2.08 5.74 0.28
CA SER A 118 1.47 4.69 1.10
C SER A 118 2.50 3.62 1.50
N PRO A 119 2.39 2.98 2.68
CA PRO A 119 1.45 3.32 3.74
C PRO A 119 1.85 4.62 4.44
N VAL A 120 0.86 5.45 4.75
CA VAL A 120 1.05 6.69 5.50
C VAL A 120 -0.06 6.87 6.53
N ILE A 121 0.31 7.24 7.74
CA ILE A 121 -0.62 7.72 8.77
C ILE A 121 -0.55 9.23 8.78
N ILE A 122 -1.69 9.86 8.54
CA ILE A 122 -1.88 11.30 8.66
C ILE A 122 -2.93 11.58 9.72
N LYS A 123 -2.86 12.73 10.36
CA LYS A 123 -3.90 13.18 11.26
C LYS A 123 -4.80 14.23 10.62
N LYS A 124 -6.11 14.05 10.79
CA LYS A 124 -7.14 15.06 10.61
C LYS A 124 -6.93 16.14 11.69
N PRO A 125 -6.86 17.44 11.35
CA PRO A 125 -6.65 18.49 12.36
C PRO A 125 -7.71 18.41 13.50
N PRO A 126 -7.40 18.55 14.83
CA PRO A 126 -6.13 18.87 15.52
C PRO A 126 -5.56 17.83 16.53
N PHE A 127 -4.25 17.98 16.84
CA PHE A 127 -3.12 17.21 17.45
C PHE A 127 -3.17 16.50 18.84
N ASP A 128 -2.78 15.20 19.06
CA ASP A 128 -2.49 14.61 20.43
C ASP A 128 -1.49 13.40 20.40
N LYS A 129 -0.99 12.93 21.58
CA LYS A 129 0.34 12.35 21.86
C LYS A 129 0.34 10.97 22.55
N LYS A 130 0.81 9.88 21.89
CA LYS A 130 1.49 8.68 22.48
C LYS A 130 1.83 7.61 21.41
N LEU A 131 2.90 6.83 21.63
CA LEU A 131 3.53 5.90 20.65
C LEU A 131 3.76 4.48 21.21
N ASP A 132 3.85 3.47 20.32
CA ASP A 132 4.60 2.19 20.48
C ASP A 132 4.88 1.49 19.12
N ASN A 133 5.68 0.40 19.08
CA ASN A 133 6.35 -0.26 17.91
C ASN A 133 5.49 -1.20 17.01
N THR A 134 5.57 -1.09 15.65
CA THR A 134 4.98 -2.06 14.67
C THR A 134 5.69 -2.16 13.30
N PHE A 135 5.38 -3.22 12.53
CA PHE A 135 5.84 -3.54 11.17
C PHE A 135 4.65 -3.70 10.19
N ILE A 136 4.75 -3.15 8.97
CA ILE A 136 3.85 -3.39 7.83
C ILE A 136 4.62 -4.18 6.77
N ILE A 137 4.01 -5.19 6.16
CA ILE A 137 4.60 -5.89 5.01
C ILE A 137 4.00 -5.30 3.73
N HIS A 138 4.85 -4.64 2.94
CA HIS A 138 4.53 -4.21 1.58
C HIS A 138 5.20 -5.18 0.59
N PHE A 139 4.40 -5.92 -0.19
CA PHE A 139 4.89 -6.99 -1.07
C PHE A 139 4.87 -6.58 -2.55
N THR A 140 5.53 -5.46 -2.86
CA THR A 140 5.54 -4.88 -4.21
C THR A 140 6.25 -5.75 -5.24
N TYR A 141 7.34 -6.41 -4.85
CA TYR A 141 8.19 -7.20 -5.75
C TYR A 141 7.92 -8.70 -5.61
N GLY A 142 8.22 -9.46 -6.67
CA GLY A 142 8.21 -10.91 -6.61
C GLY A 142 9.19 -11.42 -5.55
N CYS A 143 8.72 -12.36 -4.73
CA CYS A 143 9.54 -13.13 -3.80
C CYS A 143 10.12 -14.34 -4.53
N ASP A 144 11.34 -14.21 -5.06
CA ASP A 144 12.00 -15.24 -5.87
C ASP A 144 13.18 -15.86 -5.12
N TYR A 145 13.14 -17.19 -4.92
CA TYR A 145 14.15 -17.92 -4.17
C TYR A 145 14.54 -19.24 -4.84
N THR A 146 15.77 -19.68 -4.62
CA THR A 146 16.17 -21.06 -4.87
C THR A 146 15.54 -22.00 -3.84
N LEU A 147 15.50 -23.31 -4.09
CA LEU A 147 15.05 -24.32 -3.12
C LEU A 147 15.94 -24.40 -1.87
N LYS A 148 17.11 -23.75 -1.89
CA LYS A 148 18.01 -23.58 -0.74
C LYS A 148 17.74 -22.29 0.05
N GLY A 149 16.69 -21.53 -0.29
CA GLY A 149 16.32 -20.30 0.40
C GLY A 149 17.13 -19.07 0.00
N VAL A 150 17.86 -19.11 -1.11
CA VAL A 150 18.68 -17.97 -1.58
C VAL A 150 17.86 -17.07 -2.51
N LEU A 151 17.78 -15.78 -2.19
CA LEU A 151 17.07 -14.76 -2.97
C LEU A 151 17.69 -14.59 -4.36
N THR A 152 16.85 -14.58 -5.41
CA THR A 152 17.29 -14.42 -6.80
C THR A 152 16.80 -13.10 -7.39
N TYR A 153 17.47 -11.99 -7.04
CA TYR A 153 17.11 -10.65 -7.55
C TYR A 153 17.03 -10.61 -9.08
N GLY A 154 15.92 -10.09 -9.59
CA GLY A 154 15.71 -9.84 -11.03
C GLY A 154 15.55 -11.10 -11.89
N LYS A 155 15.43 -12.29 -11.28
CA LYS A 155 15.25 -13.56 -11.99
C LYS A 155 14.13 -14.37 -11.34
N ILE A 156 13.40 -15.12 -12.15
CA ILE A 156 12.39 -16.07 -11.66
C ILE A 156 13.13 -17.15 -10.86
N GLY A 157 12.79 -17.27 -9.57
CA GLY A 157 13.34 -18.28 -8.67
C GLY A 157 12.71 -19.67 -8.90
N GLU A 158 13.32 -20.69 -8.30
CA GLU A 158 12.76 -22.06 -8.27
C GLU A 158 11.48 -22.12 -7.44
N TRP A 159 11.41 -21.31 -6.38
CA TRP A 159 10.19 -20.97 -5.66
C TRP A 159 9.88 -19.49 -5.88
N ARG A 160 8.63 -19.17 -6.22
CA ARG A 160 8.18 -17.80 -6.50
C ARG A 160 6.81 -17.52 -5.89
N PHE A 161 6.69 -16.36 -5.26
CA PHE A 161 5.41 -15.69 -5.07
C PHE A 161 5.47 -14.29 -5.69
N ASP A 162 4.70 -14.04 -6.76
CA ASP A 162 4.51 -12.70 -7.32
C ASP A 162 3.02 -12.47 -7.59
N LYS A 163 2.47 -11.42 -6.99
CA LYS A 163 1.08 -11.00 -7.21
C LYS A 163 0.77 -10.73 -8.69
N ARG A 164 1.76 -10.33 -9.49
CA ARG A 164 1.57 -10.07 -10.93
C ARG A 164 1.28 -11.33 -11.74
N SER A 165 1.61 -12.50 -11.22
CA SER A 165 1.20 -13.78 -11.82
C SER A 165 -0.32 -14.04 -11.70
N TYR A 166 -1.03 -13.20 -10.94
CA TYR A 166 -2.44 -13.31 -10.59
C TYR A 166 -3.19 -12.01 -10.92
N GLN A 167 -2.80 -11.31 -11.99
CA GLN A 167 -3.47 -10.05 -12.39
C GLN A 167 -4.94 -10.28 -12.81
N ASP A 168 -5.18 -11.34 -13.57
CA ASP A 168 -6.49 -11.60 -14.18
C ASP A 168 -7.30 -12.69 -13.46
N ARG A 169 -6.77 -13.21 -12.34
CA ARG A 169 -7.38 -14.29 -11.57
C ARG A 169 -6.88 -14.28 -10.12
N PRO A 170 -7.68 -14.73 -9.15
CA PRO A 170 -7.23 -14.88 -7.77
C PRO A 170 -6.04 -15.86 -7.68
N PRO A 171 -5.12 -15.68 -6.71
CA PRO A 171 -4.12 -16.70 -6.36
C PRO A 171 -4.79 -18.04 -6.04
N PRO A 172 -4.23 -19.19 -6.47
CA PRO A 172 -4.81 -20.49 -6.15
C PRO A 172 -4.76 -20.76 -4.64
N ARG A 173 -5.73 -21.53 -4.15
CA ARG A 173 -5.72 -22.03 -2.77
C ARG A 173 -4.51 -22.94 -2.53
N ASN A 174 -4.05 -22.99 -1.28
CA ASN A 174 -2.96 -23.87 -0.83
C ASN A 174 -1.63 -23.65 -1.58
N LEU A 175 -1.19 -22.39 -1.69
CA LEU A 175 0.14 -22.05 -2.18
C LEU A 175 1.23 -22.80 -1.39
N THR A 176 2.25 -23.26 -2.10
CA THR A 176 3.41 -23.90 -1.49
C THR A 176 4.17 -22.92 -0.60
N LEU A 177 4.46 -23.33 0.64
CA LEU A 177 5.28 -22.52 1.53
C LEU A 177 6.70 -22.37 0.95
N PRO A 178 7.37 -21.24 1.21
CA PRO A 178 8.74 -21.04 0.77
C PRO A 178 9.70 -22.06 1.40
N PRO A 179 10.84 -22.35 0.73
CA PRO A 179 11.83 -23.30 1.23
C PRO A 179 12.48 -22.85 2.54
N PRO A 180 13.12 -23.78 3.29
CA PRO A 180 13.90 -23.44 4.47
C PRO A 180 14.97 -22.38 4.15
N GLY A 181 15.17 -21.42 5.07
CA GLY A 181 16.14 -20.32 4.92
C GLY A 181 15.55 -19.02 4.36
N VAL A 182 14.32 -19.04 3.87
CA VAL A 182 13.60 -17.82 3.46
C VAL A 182 13.17 -17.00 4.69
N PRO A 183 13.22 -15.64 4.65
CA PRO A 183 12.81 -14.80 5.77
C PRO A 183 11.40 -15.09 6.28
N GLU A 184 11.23 -15.01 7.60
CA GLU A 184 9.94 -15.27 8.28
C GLU A 184 8.80 -14.39 7.75
N SER A 185 9.10 -13.15 7.32
CA SER A 185 8.13 -12.25 6.72
C SER A 185 7.50 -12.80 5.44
N VAL A 186 8.29 -13.47 4.58
CA VAL A 186 7.80 -14.10 3.34
C VAL A 186 7.02 -15.37 3.66
N VAL A 187 7.48 -16.18 4.62
CA VAL A 187 6.72 -17.34 5.12
C VAL A 187 5.35 -16.89 5.65
N THR A 188 5.33 -15.81 6.42
CA THR A 188 4.12 -15.24 7.00
C THR A 188 3.18 -14.72 5.93
N LEU A 189 3.68 -13.98 4.93
CA LEU A 189 2.90 -13.54 3.77
C LEU A 189 2.15 -14.71 3.13
N VAL A 190 2.84 -15.79 2.78
CA VAL A 190 2.22 -16.95 2.10
C VAL A 190 1.22 -17.65 3.01
N LYS A 191 1.50 -17.76 4.32
CA LYS A 191 0.55 -18.30 5.29
C LYS A 191 -0.73 -17.47 5.38
N ARG A 192 -0.62 -16.14 5.40
CA ARG A 192 -1.79 -15.23 5.43
C ARG A 192 -2.60 -15.30 4.14
N VAL A 193 -1.94 -15.42 2.99
CA VAL A 193 -2.63 -15.65 1.71
C VAL A 193 -3.38 -16.98 1.76
N ASN A 194 -2.74 -18.08 2.18
CA ASN A 194 -3.39 -19.38 2.30
C ASN A 194 -4.58 -19.35 3.27
N GLU A 195 -4.43 -18.73 4.44
CA GLU A 195 -5.50 -18.52 5.41
C GLU A 195 -6.68 -17.77 4.79
N ALA A 196 -6.43 -16.65 4.11
CA ALA A 196 -7.47 -15.89 3.43
C ALA A 196 -8.16 -16.72 2.33
N THR A 197 -7.38 -17.35 1.45
CA THR A 197 -7.91 -18.16 0.36
C THR A 197 -8.72 -19.35 0.86
N ALA A 198 -8.45 -19.89 2.05
CA ALA A 198 -9.19 -21.00 2.61
C ALA A 198 -10.56 -20.58 3.19
N ASN A 199 -10.64 -19.37 3.75
CA ASN A 199 -11.80 -18.92 4.53
C ASN A 199 -12.75 -17.99 3.78
N LEU A 200 -12.27 -17.30 2.72
CA LEU A 200 -13.15 -16.43 1.94
C LEU A 200 -14.07 -17.25 1.03
N PRO A 201 -15.41 -17.07 1.14
CA PRO A 201 -16.34 -17.71 0.22
C PRO A 201 -16.12 -17.16 -1.19
N ARG A 202 -16.44 -17.95 -2.21
CA ARG A 202 -16.35 -17.53 -3.63
C ARG A 202 -14.96 -17.07 -4.09
N TRP A 203 -13.90 -17.43 -3.35
CA TRP A 203 -12.52 -17.08 -3.71
C TRP A 203 -12.17 -17.45 -5.15
N ASP A 204 -12.67 -18.58 -5.63
CA ASP A 204 -12.37 -19.12 -6.96
C ASP A 204 -13.23 -18.48 -8.08
N ASP A 205 -14.29 -17.76 -7.73
CA ASP A 205 -15.22 -17.14 -8.68
C ASP A 205 -14.60 -15.91 -9.36
N GLY A 206 -13.57 -15.30 -8.76
CA GLY A 206 -13.00 -14.03 -9.19
C GLY A 206 -13.88 -12.82 -8.85
N LEU A 207 -13.45 -11.64 -9.29
CA LEU A 207 -14.20 -10.37 -9.17
C LEU A 207 -15.09 -10.13 -10.39
#